data_AF-A0A068AVV5-F1
#
_entry.id   AF-A0A068AVV5-F1
#
_cell.length_a   1.000
_cell.length_b   1.000
_cell.length_c   1.000
_cell.angle_alpha   90.00
_cell.angle_beta   90.00
_cell.angle_gamma   90.00
#
_symmetry.space_group_name_H-M   'P 1'
#
loop_
_entity.id
_entity.type
_entity.pdbx_description
1 polymer ?
#
loop_
_entity_poly.entity_id
_entity_poly.type
_entity_poly.pdbx_seq_one_letter_code
_entity_poly.pdbx_strand_id
1 'polypeptide(L)'
;SLMVKCPAQECHEEVSLEKYNHHVSSHKESKETLVHINKGGRPRQHLLSLTRRAQKHRLRELKIQVKEFADKEEGGDVKSVCLTLFLLALRARNEHRQADELEAIMQGRGSGLQPAVCLAIR
;
A
#
# COMPACT_ATOMS: atom_id res chain seq x y z
N SER A 1 24.54 9.50 -32.44
CA SER A 1 24.11 8.38 -31.58
C SER A 1 25.08 8.28 -30.42
N LEU A 2 24.60 8.29 -29.17
CA LEU A 2 25.47 8.17 -28.00
C LEU A 2 26.02 6.73 -27.93
N MET A 3 27.35 6.61 -27.83
CA MET A 3 28.03 5.32 -27.63
C MET A 3 28.27 5.12 -26.14
N VAL A 4 28.00 3.90 -25.66
CA VAL A 4 28.14 3.53 -24.24
C VAL A 4 29.04 2.30 -24.18
N LYS A 5 30.12 2.39 -23.40
CA LYS A 5 30.98 1.25 -23.12
C LYS A 5 30.27 0.29 -22.16
N CYS A 6 30.23 -1.00 -22.51
CA CYS A 6 29.68 -2.01 -21.62
C CYS A 6 30.52 -2.12 -20.34
N PRO A 7 29.90 -2.09 -19.14
CA PRO A 7 30.61 -2.20 -17.87
C PRO A 7 30.87 -3.65 -17.43
N ALA A 8 30.37 -4.66 -18.17
CA ALA A 8 30.60 -6.05 -17.81
C ALA A 8 32.10 -6.40 -17.92
N GLN A 9 32.65 -7.08 -16.91
CA GLN A 9 34.10 -7.36 -16.82
C GLN A 9 34.67 -8.08 -18.05
N GLU A 10 33.89 -8.96 -18.67
CA GLU A 10 34.28 -9.72 -19.87
C GLU A 10 33.78 -9.10 -21.18
N CYS A 11 33.22 -7.88 -21.13
CA CYS A 11 32.73 -7.17 -22.30
C CYS A 11 33.41 -5.81 -22.45
N HIS A 12 34.07 -5.60 -23.59
CA HIS A 12 34.74 -4.34 -23.91
C HIS A 12 34.12 -3.63 -25.12
N GLU A 13 32.91 -4.02 -25.51
CA GLU A 13 32.21 -3.42 -26.63
C GLU A 13 31.68 -2.02 -26.29
N GLU A 14 31.81 -1.10 -27.24
CA GLU A 14 31.07 0.17 -27.27
C GLU A 14 29.84 0.01 -28.14
N VAL A 15 28.67 0.21 -27.54
CA VAL A 15 27.38 -0.05 -28.18
C VAL A 15 26.57 1.23 -28.20
N SER A 16 25.81 1.48 -29.27
CA SER A 16 24.89 2.62 -29.27
C SER A 16 23.86 2.46 -28.15
N LEU A 17 23.50 3.57 -27.50
CA LEU A 17 22.54 3.58 -26.38
C LEU A 17 21.22 2.86 -26.74
N GLU A 18 20.76 3.02 -27.98
CA GLU A 18 19.55 2.38 -28.52
C GLU A 18 19.63 0.85 -28.55
N LYS A 19 20.84 0.29 -28.78
CA LYS A 19 21.09 -1.15 -28.87
C LYS A 19 21.63 -1.74 -27.57
N TYR A 20 21.96 -0.89 -26.60
CA TYR A 20 22.59 -1.29 -25.34
C TYR A 20 21.76 -2.30 -24.55
N ASN A 21 20.43 -2.16 -24.49
CA ASN A 21 19.56 -3.13 -23.80
C ASN A 21 19.59 -4.53 -24.43
N HIS A 22 19.66 -4.60 -25.76
CA HIS A 22 19.74 -5.88 -26.48
C HIS A 22 21.11 -6.54 -26.26
N HIS A 23 22.18 -5.74 -26.30
CA HIS A 23 23.53 -6.18 -25.98
C HIS A 23 23.63 -6.68 -24.53
N VAL A 24 23.11 -5.95 -23.53
CA VAL A 24 23.19 -6.40 -22.14
C VAL A 24 22.39 -7.69 -21.89
N SER A 25 21.32 -7.91 -22.66
CA SER A 25 20.51 -9.13 -22.57
C SER A 25 21.22 -10.40 -23.10
N SER A 26 22.30 -10.27 -23.88
CA SER A 26 23.10 -11.42 -24.34
C SER A 26 24.11 -11.91 -23.30
N HIS A 27 24.38 -11.12 -22.25
CA HIS A 27 25.21 -11.52 -21.12
C HIS A 27 24.43 -12.49 -20.22
N LYS A 28 24.64 -13.79 -20.42
CA LYS A 28 23.90 -14.87 -19.73
C LYS A 28 24.07 -14.89 -18.20
N GLU A 29 25.11 -14.29 -17.64
CA GLU A 29 25.45 -14.45 -16.21
C GLU A 29 26.04 -13.22 -15.51
N SER A 30 25.73 -11.98 -15.93
CA SER A 30 26.14 -10.85 -15.09
C SER A 30 25.17 -10.68 -13.90
N LYS A 31 25.52 -11.32 -12.78
CA LYS A 31 24.91 -11.09 -11.45
C LYS A 31 24.99 -9.64 -10.99
N GLU A 32 25.71 -8.78 -11.74
CA GLU A 32 25.84 -7.34 -11.53
C GLU A 32 25.52 -6.59 -12.83
N THR A 33 24.32 -6.79 -13.36
CA THR A 33 23.77 -5.83 -14.31
C THR A 33 23.51 -4.53 -13.53
N LEU A 34 24.47 -3.61 -13.57
CA LEU A 34 24.40 -2.22 -13.05
C LEU A 34 23.27 -1.38 -13.69
N VAL A 35 22.41 -1.99 -14.51
CA VAL A 35 21.37 -1.34 -15.29
C VAL A 35 20.06 -2.01 -14.93
N HIS A 36 19.20 -1.26 -14.23
CA HIS A 36 17.87 -1.73 -13.87
C HIS A 36 17.02 -1.95 -15.13
N ILE A 37 16.70 -3.20 -15.46
CA ILE A 37 15.76 -3.54 -16.53
C ILE A 37 14.34 -3.54 -15.96
N ASN A 38 13.50 -2.63 -16.47
CA ASN A 38 12.09 -2.57 -16.08
C ASN A 38 11.36 -3.83 -16.59
N LYS A 39 10.85 -4.65 -15.67
CA LYS A 39 10.13 -5.91 -15.96
C LYS A 39 8.68 -5.71 -16.42
N GLY A 40 8.24 -4.46 -16.60
CA GLY A 40 6.88 -4.12 -16.97
C GLY A 40 5.85 -4.45 -15.88
N GLY A 41 4.60 -4.68 -16.29
CA GLY A 41 3.48 -5.02 -15.42
C GLY A 41 2.38 -3.97 -15.40
N ARG A 42 1.21 -4.35 -14.86
CA ARG A 42 0.05 -3.46 -14.77
C ARG A 42 0.33 -2.32 -13.78
N PRO A 43 0.12 -1.05 -14.16
CA PRO A 43 0.28 0.08 -13.25
C PRO A 43 -0.59 -0.07 -12.00
N ARG A 44 0.00 0.21 -10.84
CA ARG A 44 -0.73 0.16 -9.57
C ARG A 44 -1.65 1.37 -9.46
N GLN A 45 -2.94 1.11 -9.28
CA GLN A 45 -3.94 2.14 -8.99
C GLN A 45 -3.92 2.54 -7.50
N HIS A 46 -4.46 3.72 -7.21
CA HIS A 46 -4.67 4.21 -5.85
C HIS A 46 -5.65 3.30 -5.08
N LEU A 47 -5.42 3.08 -3.79
CA LEU A 47 -6.20 2.12 -2.99
C LEU A 47 -7.70 2.44 -2.97
N LEU A 48 -8.07 3.73 -2.92
CA LEU A 48 -9.46 4.18 -2.85
C LEU A 48 -10.23 3.99 -4.17
N SER A 49 -9.55 3.82 -5.30
CA SER A 49 -10.21 3.55 -6.59
C SER A 49 -10.41 2.05 -6.87
N LEU A 50 -9.96 1.18 -5.96
CA LEU A 50 -10.03 -0.27 -6.13
C LEU A 50 -11.34 -0.86 -5.61
N THR A 51 -11.75 -1.99 -6.18
CA THR A 51 -12.86 -2.80 -5.66
C THR A 51 -12.52 -3.39 -4.28
N ARG A 52 -13.52 -3.73 -3.47
CA ARG A 52 -13.31 -4.34 -2.14
C ARG A 52 -12.40 -5.58 -2.17
N ARG A 53 -12.53 -6.43 -3.21
CA ARG A 53 -11.67 -7.62 -3.38
C ARG A 53 -10.22 -7.24 -3.66
N ALA A 54 -10.00 -6.24 -4.51
CA ALA A 54 -8.67 -5.74 -4.83
C ALA A 54 -8.02 -5.05 -3.62
N GLN A 55 -8.77 -4.22 -2.86
CA GLN A 55 -8.30 -3.63 -1.59
C GLN A 55 -7.88 -4.72 -0.59
N LYS A 56 -8.71 -5.75 -0.37
CA LYS A 56 -8.38 -6.90 0.48
C LYS A 56 -7.07 -7.57 0.06
N HIS A 57 -6.89 -7.80 -1.24
CA HIS A 57 -5.66 -8.42 -1.74
C HIS A 57 -4.42 -7.51 -1.60
N ARG A 58 -4.59 -6.20 -1.80
CA ARG A 58 -3.52 -5.20 -1.68
C ARG A 58 -3.05 -4.98 -0.25
N LEU A 59 -3.96 -5.08 0.72
CA LEU A 59 -3.68 -4.89 2.14
C LEU A 59 -3.45 -6.21 2.90
N ARG A 60 -3.36 -7.35 2.20
CA ARG A 60 -3.36 -8.66 2.86
C ARG A 60 -2.22 -8.83 3.88
N GLU A 61 -1.02 -8.33 3.58
CA GLU A 61 0.14 -8.48 4.45
C GLU A 61 0.00 -7.59 5.68
N LEU A 62 -0.37 -6.32 5.49
CA LEU A 62 -0.66 -5.40 6.59
C LEU A 62 -1.78 -5.94 7.48
N LYS A 63 -2.81 -6.55 6.89
CA LYS A 63 -3.90 -7.19 7.64
C LYS A 63 -3.40 -8.33 8.51
N ILE A 64 -2.44 -9.12 8.05
CA ILE A 64 -1.84 -10.21 8.84
C ILE A 64 -1.06 -9.60 10.02
N GLN A 65 -0.21 -8.60 9.77
CA GLN A 65 0.54 -7.92 10.81
C GLN A 65 -0.34 -7.30 11.91
N VAL A 66 -1.43 -6.61 11.51
CA VAL A 66 -2.36 -6.01 12.47
C VAL A 66 -3.09 -7.08 13.29
N LYS A 67 -3.42 -8.23 12.69
CA LYS A 67 -4.02 -9.35 13.41
C LYS A 67 -3.06 -9.93 14.44
N GLU A 68 -1.84 -10.24 14.01
CA GLU A 68 -0.80 -10.76 14.91
C GLU A 68 -0.50 -9.81 16.06
N PHE A 69 -0.53 -8.50 15.81
CA PHE A 69 -0.41 -7.49 16.85
C PHE A 69 -1.62 -7.51 17.80
N ALA A 70 -2.84 -7.48 17.27
CA ALA A 70 -4.05 -7.47 18.08
C ALA A 70 -4.17 -8.72 18.96
N ASP A 71 -3.82 -9.90 18.42
CA ASP A 71 -3.84 -11.16 19.17
C ASP A 71 -2.86 -11.16 20.35
N LYS A 72 -1.72 -10.47 20.21
CA LYS A 72 -0.68 -10.39 21.26
C LYS A 72 -0.98 -9.33 22.32
N GLU A 73 -1.44 -8.16 21.90
CA GLU A 73 -1.51 -6.98 22.78
C GLU A 73 -2.93 -6.64 23.23
N GLU A 74 -3.95 -6.98 22.43
CA GLU A 74 -5.31 -6.44 22.56
C GLU A 74 -6.38 -7.54 22.55
N GLY A 75 -6.01 -8.78 22.90
CA GLY A 75 -6.93 -9.91 22.99
C GLY A 75 -7.66 -10.26 21.67
N GLY A 76 -7.08 -9.88 20.53
CA GLY A 76 -7.62 -10.11 19.20
C GLY A 76 -8.63 -9.06 18.72
N ASP A 77 -8.82 -7.92 19.42
CA ASP A 77 -9.73 -6.86 19.00
C ASP A 77 -9.15 -5.99 17.85
N VAL A 78 -9.11 -6.58 16.66
CA VAL A 78 -8.66 -5.93 15.44
C VAL A 78 -9.49 -4.69 15.10
N LYS A 79 -10.77 -4.65 15.50
CA LYS A 79 -11.67 -3.54 15.16
C LYS A 79 -11.24 -2.28 15.93
N SER A 80 -11.05 -2.41 17.24
CA SER A 80 -10.60 -1.30 18.08
C SER A 80 -9.19 -0.84 17.71
N VAL A 81 -8.27 -1.77 17.43
CA VAL A 81 -6.91 -1.42 16.95
C VAL A 81 -6.97 -0.60 15.65
N CYS A 82 -7.69 -1.09 14.63
CA CYS A 82 -7.80 -0.38 13.35
C CYS A 82 -8.44 1.00 13.50
N LEU A 83 -9.46 1.11 14.35
CA LEU A 83 -10.10 2.38 14.63
C LEU A 83 -9.10 3.37 15.26
N THR A 84 -8.43 2.97 16.33
CA THR A 84 -7.52 3.84 17.07
C THR A 84 -6.42 4.33 16.14
N LEU A 85 -5.85 3.45 15.32
CA LEU A 85 -4.88 3.85 14.28
C LEU A 85 -5.44 4.90 13.33
N PHE A 86 -6.68 4.75 12.88
CA PHE A 86 -7.29 5.71 11.95
C PHE A 86 -7.59 7.07 12.63
N LEU A 87 -8.07 7.07 13.88
CA LEU A 87 -8.28 8.29 14.66
C LEU A 87 -6.96 9.05 14.89
N LEU A 88 -5.90 8.33 15.26
CA LEU A 88 -4.57 8.91 15.42
C LEU A 88 -4.04 9.46 14.10
N ALA A 89 -4.26 8.76 12.98
CA ALA A 89 -3.88 9.24 11.65
C ALA A 89 -4.63 10.53 11.26
N LEU A 90 -5.93 10.63 11.53
CA LEU A 90 -6.71 11.86 11.32
C LEU A 90 -6.17 13.02 12.17
N ARG A 91 -5.92 12.79 13.45
CA ARG A 91 -5.35 13.81 14.34
C ARG A 91 -3.95 14.24 13.92
N ALA A 92 -3.09 13.30 13.52
CA ALA A 92 -1.75 13.61 13.00
C ALA A 92 -1.79 14.41 11.69
N ARG A 93 -2.88 14.31 10.91
CA ARG A 93 -3.14 15.11 9.72
C ARG A 93 -3.88 16.43 10.02
N ASN A 94 -4.05 16.77 11.31
CA ASN A 94 -4.81 17.92 11.79
C ASN A 94 -6.31 17.91 11.39
N GLU A 95 -6.87 16.73 11.10
CA GLU A 95 -8.29 16.54 10.74
C GLU A 95 -9.14 16.28 12.00
N HIS A 96 -9.00 17.14 13.02
CA HIS A 96 -9.66 16.96 14.33
C HIS A 96 -11.18 16.81 14.24
N ARG A 97 -11.83 17.63 13.41
CA ARG A 97 -13.29 17.57 13.22
C ARG A 97 -13.76 16.20 12.72
N GLN A 98 -13.04 15.60 11.76
CA GLN A 98 -13.37 14.28 11.23
C GLN A 98 -13.13 13.17 12.27
N ALA A 99 -12.09 13.31 13.10
CA ALA A 99 -11.84 12.37 14.19
C ALA A 99 -12.97 12.40 15.23
N ASP A 100 -13.43 13.60 15.61
CA ASP A 100 -14.52 13.77 16.57
C ASP A 100 -15.86 13.25 16.02
N GLU A 101 -16.15 13.53 14.75
CA GLU A 101 -17.32 12.98 14.04
C GLU A 101 -17.30 11.44 14.01
N LEU A 102 -16.14 10.84 13.76
CA LEU A 102 -15.97 9.39 13.74
C LEU A 102 -16.17 8.77 15.14
N GLU A 103 -15.60 9.38 16.19
CA GLU A 103 -15.81 8.93 17.58
C GLU A 103 -17.28 9.00 17.99
N ALA A 104 -17.99 10.06 17.60
CA ALA A 104 -19.42 10.19 17.85
C ALA A 104 -20.23 9.07 17.17
N ILE A 105 -19.93 8.76 15.91
CA ILE A 105 -20.56 7.63 15.19
C ILE A 105 -20.33 6.32 15.93
N MET A 106 -19.12 6.10 16.43
CA MET A 106 -18.76 4.87 17.13
C MET A 106 -19.40 4.69 18.49
N GLN A 107 -19.69 5.79 19.19
CA GLN A 107 -20.45 5.79 20.44
C GLN A 107 -21.97 5.69 20.19
N GLY A 108 -22.42 5.53 18.95
CA GLY A 108 -23.84 5.47 18.60
C GLY A 108 -24.55 6.82 18.67
N ARG A 109 -23.78 7.92 18.63
CA ARG A 109 -24.26 9.32 18.61
C ARG A 109 -24.21 9.93 17.20
N GLY A 110 -24.01 9.10 16.17
CA GLY A 110 -24.02 9.51 14.77
C GLY A 110 -25.42 9.81 14.23
N SER A 111 -25.52 10.01 12.92
CA SER A 111 -26.78 10.35 12.23
C SER A 111 -27.85 9.23 12.25
N GLY A 112 -27.50 8.01 12.64
CA GLY A 112 -28.45 6.92 12.83
C GLY A 112 -29.04 6.95 14.24
N LEU A 113 -30.35 7.19 14.36
CA LEU A 113 -31.06 7.09 15.63
C LEU A 113 -30.91 5.66 16.20
N GLN A 114 -30.66 5.58 17.50
CA GLN A 114 -30.60 4.28 18.17
C GLN A 114 -31.94 3.54 18.04
N PRO A 115 -31.96 2.21 17.90
CA PRO A 115 -33.21 1.45 17.81
C PRO A 115 -34.19 1.72 18.96
N ALA A 116 -33.68 1.95 20.17
CA ALA A 116 -34.49 2.32 21.33
C ALA A 116 -35.16 3.70 21.16
N VAL A 117 -34.45 4.67 20.58
CA VAL A 117 -35.00 6.00 20.26
C VAL A 117 -36.03 5.90 19.15
N CYS A 118 -35.77 5.11 18.10
CA CYS A 118 -36.75 4.84 17.04
C CYS A 118 -38.02 4.16 17.59
N LEU A 119 -37.86 3.24 18.56
CA LEU A 119 -38.99 2.58 19.22
C LEU A 119 -39.79 3.55 20.09
N ALA A 120 -39.12 4.50 20.76
CA ALA A 120 -39.78 5.53 21.55
C ALA A 120 -40.54 6.58 20.71
N ILE A 121 -40.13 6.78 19.45
CA ILE A 121 -40.79 7.69 18.50
C ILE A 121 -42.02 7.04 17.85
N ARG A 122 -42.04 5.70 17.72
CA ARG A 122 -43.12 4.94 17.07
C ARG A 122 -44.37 4.87 17.96
#